data_AF-E2ATK8-F1
#
_entry.id   AF-E2ATK8-F1
#
_cell.length_a   1.000
_cell.length_b   1.000
_cell.length_c   1.000
_cell.angle_alpha   90.00
_cell.angle_beta   90.00
_cell.angle_gamma   90.00
#
_symmetry.space_group_name_H-M   'P 1'
#
loop_
_entity.id
_entity.type
_entity.pdbx_description
1 polymer ?
#
loop_
_entity_poly.entity_id
_entity_poly.type
_entity_poly.pdbx_seq_one_letter_code
_entity_poly.pdbx_strand_id
1 'polypeptide(L)'
;LDFNIDGCVLDKSSNIQLWPIQCKIANVQHTRPIIVGVYKGAQKPFDSNIFLQKFIADIQRIMSKEGINFYGNKMPIRLRCFIDDAPARAFILNHHSHVAC
;
A
#
# COMPACT_ATOMS: atom_id res chain seq x y z
N LEU A 1 -9.43 -6.85 -3.40
CA LEU A 1 -8.09 -6.26 -3.53
C LEU A 1 -7.34 -6.56 -2.26
N ASP A 2 -6.17 -7.15 -2.41
CA ASP A 2 -5.24 -7.41 -1.32
C ASP A 2 -4.12 -6.39 -1.47
N PHE A 3 -3.79 -5.69 -0.39
CA PHE A 3 -2.72 -4.69 -0.38
C PHE A 3 -1.52 -5.19 0.40
N ASN A 4 -0.36 -4.73 0.01
CA ASN A 4 0.88 -4.93 0.75
C ASN A 4 1.67 -3.62 0.71
N ILE A 5 2.22 -3.22 1.83
CA ILE A 5 3.13 -2.08 1.96
C ILE A 5 4.43 -2.62 2.54
N ASP A 6 5.50 -2.35 1.83
CA ASP A 6 6.84 -2.82 2.18
C ASP A 6 7.81 -1.64 2.23
N GLY A 7 8.88 -1.76 3.01
CA GLY A 7 9.96 -0.80 3.08
C GLY A 7 11.27 -1.46 2.64
N CYS A 8 11.85 -1.00 1.53
CA CYS A 8 13.09 -1.54 0.98
C CYS A 8 14.15 -0.46 0.81
N VAL A 9 15.40 -0.77 1.19
CA VAL A 9 16.55 0.09 0.91
C VAL A 9 17.05 -0.24 -0.49
N LEU A 10 16.98 0.74 -1.41
CA LEU A 10 17.39 0.55 -2.80
C LEU A 10 18.90 0.43 -2.93
N ASP A 11 19.64 1.22 -2.14
CA ASP A 11 21.09 1.20 -2.14
C ASP A 11 21.62 1.63 -0.76
N LYS A 12 22.53 0.81 -0.22
CA LYS A 12 23.15 1.02 1.09
C LYS A 12 24.05 2.26 1.11
N SER A 13 24.54 2.70 -0.06
CA SER A 13 25.44 3.85 -0.17
C SER A 13 24.72 5.19 -0.37
N SER A 14 23.54 5.21 -1.02
CA SER A 14 22.78 6.43 -1.30
C SER A 14 21.68 6.78 -0.28
N ASN A 15 21.53 5.98 0.79
CA ASN A 15 20.47 6.15 1.81
C ASN A 15 19.05 6.20 1.24
N ILE A 16 18.80 5.65 0.04
CA ILE A 16 17.46 5.71 -0.57
C ILE A 16 16.59 4.58 -0.01
N GLN A 17 15.50 4.96 0.64
CA GLN A 17 14.41 4.06 1.02
C GLN A 17 13.23 4.21 0.06
N LEU A 18 12.70 3.08 -0.36
CA LEU A 18 11.48 2.95 -1.14
C LEU A 18 10.40 2.29 -0.31
N TRP A 19 9.21 2.88 -0.32
CA TRP A 19 8.03 2.33 0.33
C TRP A 19 6.93 2.14 -0.71
N PRO A 20 6.93 1.02 -1.46
CA PRO A 20 5.88 0.71 -2.41
C PRO A 20 4.58 0.31 -1.71
N ILE A 21 3.47 0.83 -2.24
CA ILE A 21 2.12 0.32 -2.00
C ILE A 21 1.78 -0.60 -3.17
N GLN A 22 1.58 -1.87 -2.87
CA GLN A 22 1.31 -2.92 -3.84
C GLN A 22 -0.13 -3.40 -3.72
N CYS A 23 -0.71 -3.82 -4.83
CA CYS A 23 -2.07 -4.33 -4.90
C CYS A 23 -2.12 -5.62 -5.72
N LYS A 24 -2.94 -6.58 -5.28
CA LYS A 24 -3.26 -7.79 -6.04
C LYS A 24 -4.77 -7.99 -6.16
N ILE A 25 -5.19 -8.45 -7.32
CA ILE A 25 -6.56 -8.84 -7.60
C ILE A 25 -6.73 -10.31 -7.19
N ALA A 26 -7.31 -10.53 -6.01
CA ALA A 26 -7.36 -11.87 -5.40
C ALA A 26 -8.12 -12.93 -6.22
N ASN A 27 -9.13 -12.53 -7.00
CA ASN A 27 -9.95 -13.42 -7.80
C ASN A 27 -9.40 -13.65 -9.22
N VAL A 28 -8.24 -13.09 -9.56
CA VAL A 28 -7.58 -13.33 -10.85
C VAL A 28 -6.31 -14.15 -10.60
N GLN A 29 -6.35 -15.40 -11.06
CA GLN A 29 -5.25 -16.33 -10.90
C GLN A 29 -4.02 -15.89 -11.72
N HIS A 30 -2.84 -16.36 -11.31
CA HIS A 30 -1.55 -16.08 -11.97
C HIS A 30 -1.19 -14.59 -12.09
N THR A 31 -1.81 -13.72 -11.30
CA THR A 31 -1.43 -12.30 -11.22
C THR A 31 -0.31 -12.08 -10.21
N ARG A 32 0.62 -11.21 -10.58
CA ARG A 32 1.64 -10.66 -9.66
C ARG A 32 1.09 -9.38 -9.02
N PRO A 33 1.50 -9.06 -7.78
CA PRO A 33 1.22 -7.74 -7.21
C PRO A 33 1.73 -6.63 -8.14
N ILE A 34 0.94 -5.57 -8.27
CA ILE A 34 1.29 -4.37 -9.03
C ILE A 34 1.56 -3.22 -8.06
N ILE A 35 2.53 -2.36 -8.38
CA ILE A 35 2.78 -1.15 -7.61
C ILE A 35 1.73 -0.10 -7.99
N VAL A 36 0.97 0.36 -7.01
CA VAL A 36 -0.07 1.40 -7.18
C VAL A 36 0.36 2.75 -6.59
N GLY A 37 1.40 2.75 -5.78
CA GLY A 37 2.03 3.95 -5.24
C GLY A 37 3.45 3.65 -4.78
N VAL A 38 4.30 4.66 -4.77
CA VAL A 38 5.66 4.54 -4.24
C VAL A 38 6.05 5.82 -3.55
N TYR A 39 6.59 5.69 -2.35
CA TYR A 39 7.35 6.74 -1.70
C TYR A 39 8.84 6.48 -1.90
N LYS A 40 9.60 7.56 -2.14
CA LYS A 40 11.06 7.58 -2.19
C LYS A 40 11.56 8.67 -1.26
N GLY A 41 12.47 8.33 -0.36
CA GLY A 41 13.10 9.28 0.54
C GLY A 41 14.44 8.79 1.06
N ALA A 42 15.15 9.65 1.79
CA ALA A 42 16.38 9.26 2.49
C ALA A 42 16.12 8.36 3.72
N GLN A 43 14.86 8.30 4.15
CA GLN A 43 14.40 7.57 5.32
C GLN A 43 12.95 7.13 5.10
N LYS A 44 12.45 6.29 6.00
CA LYS A 44 11.04 5.94 6.11
C LYS A 44 10.14 7.19 6.17
N PRO A 45 8.94 7.19 5.55
CA PRO A 45 8.05 8.33 5.65
C PRO A 45 7.76 8.66 7.13
N PHE A 46 7.84 9.94 7.47
CA PHE A 46 7.73 10.39 8.86
C PHE A 46 6.32 10.21 9.43
N ASP A 47 5.30 10.41 8.59
CA ASP A 47 3.89 10.34 8.97
C ASP A 47 3.16 9.38 8.04
N SER A 48 2.54 8.34 8.62
CA SER A 48 1.76 7.35 7.89
C SER A 48 0.50 7.94 7.27
N ASN A 49 -0.11 8.97 7.89
CA ASN A 49 -1.29 9.63 7.36
C ASN A 49 -0.96 10.38 6.07
N ILE A 50 0.15 11.13 6.04
CA ILE A 50 0.61 11.84 4.84
C ILE A 50 0.98 10.82 3.76
N PHE A 51 1.70 9.75 4.13
CA PHE A 51 2.06 8.68 3.20
C PHE A 51 0.84 8.02 2.55
N LEU A 52 -0.22 7.76 3.32
CA LEU A 52 -1.43 7.07 2.84
C LEU A 52 -2.50 8.02 2.26
N GLN A 53 -2.35 9.34 2.40
CA GLN A 53 -3.39 10.31 2.05
C GLN A 53 -3.91 10.12 0.62
N LYS A 54 -2.99 10.07 -0.35
CA LYS A 54 -3.34 9.89 -1.77
C LYS A 54 -3.96 8.53 -2.03
N PHE A 55 -3.41 7.48 -1.42
CA PHE A 55 -3.95 6.12 -1.52
C PHE A 55 -5.39 6.03 -0.99
N ILE A 56 -5.66 6.59 0.19
CA ILE A 56 -7.00 6.61 0.80
C ILE A 56 -7.98 7.37 -0.10
N ALA A 57 -7.59 8.53 -0.63
CA ALA A 57 -8.44 9.31 -1.54
C ALA A 57 -8.81 8.51 -2.80
N ASP A 58 -7.87 7.77 -3.39
CA ASP A 58 -8.13 6.92 -4.55
C ASP A 58 -9.07 5.76 -4.22
N ILE A 59 -8.88 5.10 -3.08
CA ILE A 59 -9.75 4.04 -2.61
C ILE A 59 -11.17 4.57 -2.34
N GLN A 60 -11.30 5.69 -1.63
CA GLN A 60 -12.59 6.32 -1.37
C GLN A 60 -13.33 6.68 -2.66
N ARG A 61 -12.61 7.18 -3.68
CA ARG A 61 -13.18 7.49 -5.00
C ARG A 61 -13.68 6.23 -5.74
N ILE A 62 -13.01 5.09 -5.58
CA ILE A 62 -13.46 3.82 -6.18
C ILE A 62 -14.69 3.30 -5.42
N MET A 63 -14.66 3.36 -4.09
CA MET A 63 -15.79 2.91 -3.25
C MET A 63 -17.03 3.76 -3.46
N SER A 64 -16.90 5.10 -3.57
CA SER A 64 -18.04 6.01 -3.79
C SER A 64 -18.69 5.85 -5.16
N LYS A 65 -17.93 5.36 -6.15
CA LYS A 65 -18.45 5.02 -7.48
C LYS A 65 -19.00 3.60 -7.56
N GLU A 66 -19.15 2.91 -6.44
CA GLU A 66 -19.56 1.50 -6.32
C GLU A 66 -18.72 0.55 -7.18
N GLY A 67 -17.41 0.82 -7.30
CA GLY A 67 -16.45 0.00 -8.03
C GLY A 67 -15.88 0.65 -9.28
N ILE A 68 -15.51 -0.18 -10.27
CA ILE A 68 -14.90 0.25 -11.53
C ILE A 68 -15.78 -0.11 -12.72
N ASN A 69 -15.74 0.71 -13.77
CA ASN A 69 -16.35 0.36 -15.05
C ASN A 69 -15.35 -0.43 -15.89
N PHE A 70 -15.69 -1.65 -16.26
CA PHE A 70 -14.89 -2.52 -17.10
C PHE A 70 -15.75 -3.05 -18.25
N TYR A 71 -15.45 -2.63 -19.48
CA TYR A 71 -16.24 -2.95 -20.69
C TYR A 71 -17.74 -2.64 -20.54
N GLY A 72 -18.10 -1.51 -19.93
CA GLY A 72 -19.49 -1.11 -19.70
C GLY A 72 -20.17 -1.81 -18.53
N ASN A 73 -19.51 -2.79 -17.90
CA ASN A 73 -20.00 -3.47 -16.71
C ASN A 73 -19.42 -2.84 -15.45
N LYS A 74 -20.31 -2.47 -14.53
CA LYS A 74 -19.92 -1.98 -13.22
C LYS A 74 -19.49 -3.14 -12.34
N MET A 75 -18.20 -3.23 -12.04
CA MET A 75 -17.61 -4.28 -11.22
C MET A 75 -17.40 -3.77 -9.80
N PRO A 76 -18.08 -4.33 -8.78
CA PRO A 76 -17.86 -3.93 -7.40
C PRO A 76 -16.47 -4.33 -6.95
N ILE A 77 -15.77 -3.40 -6.31
CA ILE A 77 -14.45 -3.63 -5.73
C ILE A 77 -14.61 -3.76 -4.21
N ARG A 78 -13.93 -4.76 -3.63
CA ARG A 78 -13.86 -4.94 -2.17
C ARG A 78 -12.41 -4.95 -1.72
N LEU A 79 -12.11 -4.19 -0.68
CA LEU A 79 -10.86 -4.31 0.08
C LEU A 79 -10.97 -5.58 0.94
N ARG A 80 -10.00 -6.49 0.82
CA ARG A 80 -10.03 -7.78 1.53
C ARG A 80 -9.10 -7.77 2.73
N CYS A 81 -7.84 -7.45 2.49
CA CYS A 81 -6.81 -7.45 3.53
C CYS A 81 -5.62 -6.56 3.16
N PHE A 82 -4.88 -6.20 4.19
CA PHE A 82 -3.50 -5.72 4.13
C PHE A 82 -2.59 -6.86 4.61
N ILE A 83 -1.61 -7.23 3.80
CA ILE A 83 -0.70 -8.35 4.02
C ILE A 83 0.70 -7.76 4.17
N ASP A 84 0.93 -7.14 5.33
CA ASP A 84 2.16 -6.42 5.63
C ASP A 84 2.97 -7.19 6.68
N ASP A 85 4.29 -7.01 6.69
CA ASP A 85 5.14 -7.50 7.78
C ASP A 85 4.91 -6.70 9.07
N ALA A 86 5.44 -7.19 10.20
CA ALA A 86 5.18 -6.55 11.50
C ALA A 86 5.65 -5.08 11.56
N PRO A 87 6.85 -4.70 11.06
CA PRO A 87 7.29 -3.30 11.00
C PRO A 87 6.42 -2.39 10.13
N ALA A 88 6.03 -2.81 8.92
CA ALA A 88 5.18 -2.02 8.05
C ALA A 88 3.77 -1.88 8.61
N ARG A 89 3.20 -2.96 9.17
CA ARG A 89 1.91 -2.93 9.85
C ARG A 89 1.92 -1.96 11.04
N ALA A 90 2.96 -2.01 11.87
CA ALA A 90 3.09 -1.09 13.00
C ALA A 90 3.14 0.37 12.54
N PHE A 91 3.88 0.66 11.47
CA PHE A 91 3.94 1.99 10.87
C PHE A 91 2.57 2.50 10.42
N ILE A 92 1.85 1.70 9.62
CA ILE A 92 0.56 2.08 9.04
C ILE A 92 -0.49 2.32 10.12
N LEU A 93 -0.48 1.48 11.17
CA LEU A 93 -1.38 1.63 12.32
C LEU A 93 -0.93 2.73 13.30
N ASN A 94 0.19 3.40 13.02
CA ASN A 94 0.82 4.36 13.91
C ASN A 94 1.07 3.80 15.32
N HIS A 95 1.37 2.50 15.40
CA HIS A 95 1.76 1.84 16.64
C HIS A 95 3.25 2.07 16.89
N HIS A 96 3.60 2.53 18.08
CA HIS A 96 4.98 2.52 18.54
C HIS A 96 5.43 1.06 18.73
N SER A 97 6.20 0.53 17.79
CA SER A 97 6.92 -0.71 18.00
C SER A 97 7.99 -0.47 19.07
N HIS A 98 7.81 -1.09 20.24
CA HIS A 98 8.90 -1.23 21.21
C HIS A 98 10.02 -2.01 20.52
N VAL A 99 11.10 -1.32 20.16
CA VAL A 99 12.37 -1.96 19.87
C VAL A 99 12.83 -2.62 21.18
N ALA A 100 12.64 -3.93 21.28
CA ALA A 100 13.37 -4.71 22.27
C ALA A 100 14.84 -4.69 21.82
N CYS A 101 15.68 -4.04 22.62
CA CYS A 101 17.14 -4.02 22.49
C CYS A 101 17.72 -5.44 22.55
#